data_AF-A0A3D3I4T9-F1
#
_entry.id   AF-A0A3D3I4T9-F1
#
_cell.length_a   1.000
_cell.length_b   1.000
_cell.length_c   1.000
_cell.angle_alpha   90.00
_cell.angle_beta   90.00
_cell.angle_gamma   90.00
#
_symmetry.space_group_name_H-M   'P 1'
#
loop_
_entity.id
_entity.type
_entity.pdbx_description
1 polymer ?
#
loop_
_entity_poly.entity_id
_entity_poly.type
_entity_poly.pdbx_seq_one_letter_code
_entity_poly.pdbx_strand_id
1 'polypeptide(L)'
;VEEPKSNTTNKVKELPSEVISITRTSDDNKLTTPSTVSVISSKEIEEKNMRTFPDLLGETPGIMIQKTSYGQASPFIRGFTGFRNLMLIDGVRFNNSVFREGSNQYWSTIDSYSIGKIEVMRGAGSLLYGSDAIGGVVNAVTKDFAFKEGRNWGASETLRYASAEKSTISRTEAGIKVGSALTISGGFTYKDYNDLKGGSDTGTQEKTGYEELNGDIKAKYVFLIKNFQRFI
;
A
#
# COMPACT_ATOMS: atom_id res chain seq x y z
N VAL A 1 -16.33 54.75 20.22
CA VAL A 1 -16.79 53.36 20.39
C VAL A 1 -15.80 52.51 19.61
N GLU A 2 -14.79 51.99 20.29
CA GLU A 2 -13.77 51.13 19.68
C GLU A 2 -14.31 49.70 19.57
N GLU A 3 -14.27 49.14 18.36
CA GLU A 3 -14.60 47.74 18.11
C GLU A 3 -13.54 46.80 18.74
N PRO A 4 -13.95 45.68 19.37
CA PRO A 4 -13.01 44.76 19.97
C PRO A 4 -12.27 43.92 18.91
N LYS A 5 -10.94 43.88 19.03
CA LYS A 5 -10.06 43.04 18.20
C LYS A 5 -10.39 41.57 18.40
N SER A 6 -10.79 40.91 17.32
CA SER A 6 -11.02 39.46 17.22
C SER A 6 -9.75 38.68 17.60
N ASN A 7 -9.86 37.87 18.66
CA ASN A 7 -8.85 36.90 19.07
C ASN A 7 -8.66 35.85 17.96
N THR A 8 -7.54 35.95 17.25
CA THR A 8 -7.11 34.95 16.27
C THR A 8 -6.52 33.77 17.03
N THR A 9 -7.38 32.82 17.41
CA THR A 9 -6.93 31.50 17.88
C THR A 9 -6.19 30.85 16.72
N ASN A 10 -4.87 30.75 16.84
CA ASN A 10 -4.01 30.01 15.91
C ASN A 10 -4.51 28.56 15.82
N LYS A 11 -5.39 28.27 14.85
CA LYS A 11 -5.64 26.91 14.39
C LYS A 11 -4.32 26.41 13.84
N VAL A 12 -3.64 25.56 14.61
CA VAL A 12 -2.53 24.75 14.12
C VAL A 12 -3.08 24.00 12.91
N LYS A 13 -2.67 24.43 11.71
CA LYS A 13 -2.97 23.74 10.47
C LYS A 13 -2.21 22.42 10.55
N GLU A 14 -2.89 21.32 10.87
CA GLU A 14 -2.32 19.99 10.69
C GLU A 14 -1.89 19.90 9.23
N LEU A 15 -0.58 19.80 9.00
CA LEU A 15 -0.06 19.57 7.66
C LEU A 15 -0.63 18.23 7.20
N PRO A 16 -1.25 18.16 6.00
CA PRO A 16 -1.66 16.88 5.46
C PRO A 16 -0.43 15.97 5.48
N SER A 17 -0.61 14.73 5.94
CA SER A 17 0.44 13.73 5.89
C SER A 17 0.91 13.60 4.45
N GLU A 18 2.06 14.20 4.14
CA GLU A 18 2.62 14.14 2.80
C GLU A 18 3.17 12.72 2.60
N VAL A 19 2.34 11.87 2.02
CA VAL A 19 2.78 10.57 1.51
C VAL A 19 3.67 10.87 0.32
N ILE A 20 4.86 10.25 0.27
CA ILE A 20 5.73 10.33 -0.89
C ILE A 20 4.99 9.65 -2.05
N SER A 21 4.34 10.48 -2.87
CA SER A 21 3.70 10.03 -4.10
C SER A 21 4.77 9.55 -5.08
N ILE A 22 4.42 8.55 -5.89
CA ILE A 22 5.26 8.00 -6.95
C ILE A 22 5.69 9.05 -8.00
N THR A 23 4.98 10.17 -8.10
CA THR A 23 5.33 11.30 -8.97
C THR A 23 6.25 12.31 -8.27
N ARG A 24 6.46 12.15 -6.96
CA ARG A 24 7.18 13.09 -6.08
C ARG A 24 6.59 14.50 -6.09
N THR A 25 5.31 14.62 -6.44
CA THR A 25 4.53 15.86 -6.40
C THR A 25 3.47 15.77 -5.31
N SER A 26 3.20 16.88 -4.62
CA SER A 26 2.15 16.96 -3.59
C SER A 26 0.74 16.94 -4.19
N ASP A 27 0.61 17.14 -5.49
CA ASP A 27 -0.65 17.04 -6.23
C ASP A 27 -0.91 15.58 -6.65
N ASP A 28 -1.89 14.95 -6.00
CA ASP A 28 -2.51 13.68 -6.43
C ASP A 28 -3.34 13.82 -7.73
N ASN A 29 -3.28 14.98 -8.39
CA ASN A 29 -4.10 15.27 -9.56
C ASN A 29 -3.55 14.56 -10.80
N LYS A 30 -4.16 13.41 -11.10
CA LYS A 30 -3.92 12.56 -12.28
C LYS A 30 -3.93 13.34 -13.61
N LEU A 31 -4.58 14.51 -13.69
CA LEU A 31 -4.67 15.34 -14.90
C LEU A 31 -3.42 16.21 -15.15
N THR A 32 -2.56 16.40 -14.16
CA THR A 32 -1.39 17.29 -14.25
C THR A 32 -0.08 16.53 -14.42
N THR A 33 -0.10 15.20 -14.25
CA THR A 33 1.10 14.36 -14.40
C THR A 33 1.23 13.90 -15.85
N PRO A 34 2.39 14.08 -16.52
CA PRO A 34 2.62 13.60 -17.90
C PRO A 34 2.75 12.07 -18.02
N SER A 35 2.44 11.31 -16.96
CA SER A 35 2.61 9.87 -16.85
C SER A 35 1.27 9.20 -16.56
N THR A 36 1.08 7.98 -17.06
CA THR A 36 -0.14 7.21 -16.78
C THR A 36 -0.09 6.64 -15.36
N VAL A 37 -0.78 7.31 -14.42
CA VAL A 37 -0.84 6.92 -13.01
C VAL A 37 -2.22 6.35 -12.65
N SER A 38 -2.22 5.17 -12.01
CA SER A 38 -3.40 4.63 -11.32
C SER A 38 -3.18 4.63 -9.82
N VAL A 39 -4.27 4.80 -9.07
CA VAL A 39 -4.27 4.68 -7.60
C VAL A 39 -5.38 3.70 -7.24
N ILE A 40 -5.03 2.64 -6.54
CA ILE A 40 -5.93 1.66 -5.93
C ILE A 40 -6.09 2.09 -4.46
N SER A 41 -7.30 2.47 -4.08
CA SER A 41 -7.58 3.02 -2.73
C SER A 41 -7.70 1.93 -1.66
N SER A 42 -7.58 2.28 -0.37
CA SER A 42 -7.82 1.33 0.73
C SER A 42 -9.17 0.65 0.61
N LYS A 43 -10.21 1.42 0.25
CA LYS A 43 -11.56 0.92 0.04
C LYS A 43 -11.60 -0.14 -1.07
N GLU A 44 -10.95 0.14 -2.19
CA GLU A 44 -10.88 -0.80 -3.31
C GLU A 44 -10.09 -2.07 -2.94
N ILE A 45 -9.00 -1.94 -2.16
CA ILE A 45 -8.24 -3.09 -1.65
C ILE A 45 -9.12 -3.97 -0.75
N GLU A 46 -9.87 -3.35 0.16
CA GLU A 46 -10.78 -4.02 1.09
C GLU A 46 -11.96 -4.69 0.37
N GLU A 47 -12.56 -4.02 -0.61
CA GLU A 47 -13.67 -4.55 -1.41
C GLU A 47 -13.23 -5.72 -2.30
N LYS A 48 -12.09 -5.60 -2.97
CA LYS A 48 -11.55 -6.65 -3.85
C LYS A 48 -11.08 -7.88 -3.08
N ASN A 49 -10.46 -7.66 -1.92
CA ASN A 49 -10.09 -8.71 -0.99
C ASN A 49 -9.30 -9.86 -1.63
N MET A 50 -8.35 -9.48 -2.49
CA MET A 50 -7.55 -10.44 -3.24
C MET A 50 -6.58 -11.16 -2.32
N ARG A 51 -6.31 -12.44 -2.62
CA ARG A 51 -5.47 -13.30 -1.79
C ARG A 51 -4.02 -12.83 -1.71
N THR A 52 -3.50 -12.23 -2.77
CA THR A 52 -2.11 -11.79 -2.86
C THR A 52 -2.03 -10.33 -3.30
N PHE A 53 -0.97 -9.65 -2.92
CA PHE A 53 -0.74 -8.27 -3.35
C PHE A 53 -0.70 -8.10 -4.89
N PRO A 54 -0.04 -8.98 -5.67
CA PRO A 54 -0.05 -8.89 -7.13
C PRO A 54 -1.45 -8.96 -7.74
N ASP A 55 -2.34 -9.79 -7.19
CA ASP A 55 -3.70 -9.94 -7.70
C ASP A 55 -4.48 -8.60 -7.64
N LEU A 56 -4.20 -7.73 -6.65
CA LEU A 56 -4.81 -6.39 -6.56
C LEU A 56 -4.49 -5.52 -7.78
N LEU A 57 -3.34 -5.74 -8.43
CA LEU A 57 -2.90 -4.99 -9.60
C LEU A 57 -3.56 -5.49 -10.89
N GLY A 58 -4.13 -6.71 -10.91
CA GLY A 58 -4.55 -7.40 -12.13
C GLY A 58 -5.70 -6.73 -12.89
N GLU A 59 -6.50 -5.91 -12.22
CA GLU A 59 -7.57 -5.14 -12.86
C GLU A 59 -7.10 -3.77 -13.39
N THR A 60 -5.83 -3.41 -13.16
CA THR A 60 -5.29 -2.15 -13.67
C THR A 60 -4.94 -2.28 -15.16
N PRO A 61 -5.41 -1.37 -16.03
CA PRO A 61 -5.13 -1.45 -17.46
C PRO A 61 -3.63 -1.50 -17.79
N GLY A 62 -3.25 -2.40 -18.70
CA GLY A 62 -1.87 -2.61 -19.11
C GLY A 62 -1.01 -3.38 -18.10
N ILE A 63 -1.65 -4.00 -17.10
CA ILE A 63 -1.03 -4.92 -16.15
C ILE A 63 -1.61 -6.32 -16.34
N MET A 64 -0.75 -7.33 -16.34
CA MET A 64 -1.14 -8.74 -16.27
C MET A 64 -0.40 -9.40 -15.11
N ILE A 65 -1.03 -10.32 -14.41
CA ILE A 65 -0.39 -11.03 -13.30
C ILE A 65 0.05 -12.39 -13.78
N GLN A 66 1.37 -12.65 -13.71
CA GLN A 66 1.88 -14.00 -13.83
C GLN A 66 1.89 -14.62 -12.45
N LYS A 67 1.21 -15.75 -12.31
CA LYS A 67 1.05 -16.46 -11.05
C LYS A 67 1.27 -17.94 -11.29
N THR A 68 2.31 -18.48 -10.65
CA THR A 68 2.63 -19.92 -10.68
C THR A 68 2.21 -20.62 -9.40
N SER A 69 2.14 -19.86 -8.29
CA SER A 69 1.47 -20.23 -7.04
C SER A 69 1.08 -18.95 -6.28
N TYR A 70 0.38 -19.06 -5.15
CA TYR A 70 0.01 -17.90 -4.33
C TYR A 70 1.23 -17.13 -3.78
N GLY A 71 2.29 -17.85 -3.39
CA GLY A 71 3.57 -17.24 -2.98
C GLY A 71 4.47 -16.83 -4.15
N GLN A 72 4.09 -17.13 -5.39
CA GLN A 72 4.91 -16.89 -6.59
C GLN A 72 4.09 -16.17 -7.67
N ALA A 73 3.82 -14.89 -7.42
CA ALA A 73 3.15 -14.01 -8.36
C ALA A 73 3.93 -12.71 -8.60
N SER A 74 3.85 -12.18 -9.82
CA SER A 74 4.43 -10.88 -10.17
C SER A 74 3.66 -10.19 -11.30
N PRO A 75 3.66 -8.85 -11.34
CA PRO A 75 3.07 -8.13 -12.46
C PRO A 75 3.97 -8.12 -13.70
N PHE A 76 3.33 -8.18 -14.86
CA PHE A 76 3.80 -7.65 -16.13
C PHE A 76 3.20 -6.27 -16.33
N ILE A 77 4.02 -5.24 -16.52
CA ILE A 77 3.57 -3.87 -16.76
C ILE A 77 4.02 -3.47 -18.15
N ARG A 78 3.07 -3.28 -19.07
CA ARG A 78 3.34 -3.00 -20.51
C ARG A 78 4.36 -3.98 -21.12
N GLY A 79 4.28 -5.26 -20.76
CA GLY A 79 5.15 -6.34 -21.27
C GLY A 79 6.47 -6.54 -20.50
N PHE A 80 6.79 -5.69 -19.53
CA PHE A 80 7.98 -5.83 -18.70
C PHE A 80 7.69 -6.52 -17.37
N THR A 81 8.63 -7.31 -16.86
CA THR A 81 8.55 -8.00 -15.55
C THR A 81 9.92 -8.05 -14.86
N GLY A 82 9.96 -8.64 -13.66
CA GLY A 82 11.18 -8.84 -12.89
C GLY A 82 11.83 -7.52 -12.49
N PHE A 83 13.14 -7.40 -12.70
CA PHE A 83 13.92 -6.21 -12.36
C PHE A 83 13.57 -4.95 -13.19
N ARG A 84 12.74 -5.09 -14.22
CA ARG A 84 12.30 -3.97 -15.08
C ARG A 84 11.04 -3.27 -14.55
N ASN A 85 10.43 -3.82 -13.51
CA ASN A 85 9.36 -3.19 -12.74
C ASN A 85 9.86 -2.85 -11.35
N LEU A 86 9.82 -1.59 -10.98
CA LEU A 86 10.25 -1.15 -9.65
C LEU A 86 9.11 -1.28 -8.65
N MET A 87 9.40 -1.90 -7.51
CA MET A 87 8.51 -2.00 -6.37
C MET A 87 9.03 -1.12 -5.22
N LEU A 88 8.17 -0.26 -4.71
CA LEU A 88 8.42 0.59 -3.56
C LEU A 88 7.46 0.25 -2.43
N ILE A 89 7.92 0.38 -1.19
CA ILE A 89 7.10 0.43 0.01
C ILE A 89 7.36 1.80 0.65
N ASP A 90 6.32 2.62 0.77
CA ASP A 90 6.43 4.01 1.26
C ASP A 90 7.54 4.82 0.58
N GLY A 91 7.71 4.63 -0.73
CA GLY A 91 8.74 5.28 -1.54
C GLY A 91 10.15 4.69 -1.44
N VAL A 92 10.38 3.70 -0.56
CA VAL A 92 11.66 2.99 -0.43
C VAL A 92 11.66 1.74 -1.31
N ARG A 93 12.75 1.53 -2.04
CA ARG A 93 12.88 0.37 -2.94
C ARG A 93 12.82 -0.94 -2.16
N PHE A 94 11.91 -1.82 -2.57
CA PHE A 94 11.74 -3.15 -1.98
C PHE A 94 12.38 -4.25 -2.82
N ASN A 95 12.21 -4.23 -4.15
CA ASN A 95 12.80 -5.25 -5.00
C ASN A 95 14.25 -4.90 -5.39
N ASN A 96 15.09 -5.93 -5.46
CA ASN A 96 16.49 -5.82 -5.88
C ASN A 96 16.67 -6.35 -7.31
N SER A 97 17.39 -5.59 -8.13
CA SER A 97 17.69 -5.85 -9.55
C SER A 97 18.80 -6.89 -9.77
N VAL A 98 19.43 -7.38 -8.69
CA VAL A 98 20.62 -8.27 -8.74
C VAL A 98 20.30 -9.69 -9.24
N PHE A 99 19.04 -10.14 -9.27
CA PHE A 99 18.71 -11.52 -9.66
C PHE A 99 17.60 -11.64 -10.70
N ARG A 100 17.99 -12.33 -11.79
CA ARG A 100 17.20 -13.15 -12.72
C ARG A 100 16.14 -12.42 -13.57
N GLU A 101 16.20 -12.64 -14.88
CA GLU A 101 15.10 -12.30 -15.79
C GLU A 101 13.85 -13.14 -15.47
N GLY A 102 12.68 -12.52 -15.55
CA GLY A 102 11.38 -13.17 -15.34
C GLY A 102 10.64 -12.74 -14.08
N SER A 103 9.51 -13.39 -13.83
CA SER A 103 8.63 -13.12 -12.69
C SER A 103 9.38 -13.27 -11.36
N ASN A 104 9.30 -12.23 -10.52
CA ASN A 104 9.93 -12.22 -9.21
C ASN A 104 8.89 -12.35 -8.10
N GLN A 105 9.15 -13.20 -7.12
CA GLN A 105 8.20 -13.64 -6.10
C GLN A 105 8.03 -12.64 -4.95
N TYR A 106 8.94 -11.66 -4.81
CA TYR A 106 8.91 -10.67 -3.73
C TYR A 106 7.58 -9.92 -3.62
N TRP A 107 6.87 -9.77 -4.74
CA TRP A 107 5.59 -9.06 -4.74
C TRP A 107 4.52 -9.77 -3.89
N SER A 108 4.58 -11.10 -3.79
CA SER A 108 3.66 -11.90 -2.97
C SER A 108 3.97 -11.85 -1.46
N THR A 109 5.12 -11.30 -1.04
CA THR A 109 5.47 -11.24 0.39
C THR A 109 4.92 -10.01 1.10
N ILE A 110 4.22 -9.13 0.38
CA ILE A 110 3.58 -7.97 0.97
C ILE A 110 2.18 -8.34 1.44
N ASP A 111 1.92 -8.10 2.72
CA ASP A 111 0.58 -8.24 3.27
C ASP A 111 -0.34 -7.12 2.76
N SER A 112 -1.34 -7.48 1.96
CA SER A 112 -2.37 -6.56 1.46
C SER A 112 -3.14 -5.85 2.58
N TYR A 113 -3.26 -6.44 3.77
CA TYR A 113 -3.96 -5.81 4.88
C TYR A 113 -3.17 -4.66 5.54
N SER A 114 -1.85 -4.65 5.41
CA SER A 114 -0.98 -3.57 5.87
C SER A 114 -0.97 -2.35 4.94
N ILE A 115 -1.56 -2.45 3.74
CA ILE A 115 -1.49 -1.44 2.68
C ILE A 115 -2.74 -0.54 2.67
N GLY A 116 -2.53 0.78 2.69
CA GLY A 116 -3.58 1.79 2.63
C GLY A 116 -3.87 2.31 1.23
N LYS A 117 -2.88 2.33 0.35
CA LYS A 117 -3.10 2.58 -1.08
C LYS A 117 -1.98 1.99 -1.92
N ILE A 118 -2.26 1.72 -3.18
CA ILE A 118 -1.26 1.31 -4.17
C ILE A 118 -1.25 2.33 -5.30
N GLU A 119 -0.08 2.87 -5.58
CA GLU A 119 0.13 3.79 -6.71
C GLU A 119 0.88 3.05 -7.80
N VAL A 120 0.43 3.19 -9.04
CA VAL A 120 1.04 2.52 -10.19
C VAL A 120 1.32 3.52 -11.30
N MET A 121 2.59 3.73 -11.60
CA MET A 121 3.04 4.53 -12.73
C MET A 121 3.58 3.62 -13.83
N ARG A 122 3.01 3.72 -15.04
CA ARG A 122 3.37 2.85 -16.17
C ARG A 122 4.35 3.55 -17.13
N GLY A 123 5.48 2.91 -17.45
CA GLY A 123 6.42 3.30 -18.52
C GLY A 123 7.34 4.51 -18.28
N ALA A 124 6.96 5.50 -17.47
CA ALA A 124 7.74 6.74 -17.28
C ALA A 124 8.62 6.75 -16.02
N GLY A 125 8.85 5.60 -15.39
CA GLY A 125 9.52 5.53 -14.09
C GLY A 125 11.02 5.80 -14.13
N SER A 126 11.67 5.59 -15.27
CA SER A 126 13.13 5.66 -15.34
C SER A 126 13.73 7.04 -15.11
N LEU A 127 12.96 8.11 -15.36
CA LEU A 127 13.42 9.47 -15.11
C LEU A 127 13.62 9.75 -13.60
N LEU A 128 12.72 9.24 -12.76
CA LEU A 128 12.74 9.49 -11.32
C LEU A 128 13.48 8.40 -10.53
N TYR A 129 13.49 7.16 -11.04
CA TYR A 129 13.93 6.00 -10.28
C TYR A 129 14.99 5.12 -10.97
N GLY A 130 15.44 5.50 -12.17
CA GLY A 130 16.51 4.79 -12.90
C GLY A 130 16.04 3.63 -13.79
N SER A 131 16.99 2.90 -14.38
CA SER A 131 16.75 1.88 -15.42
C SER A 131 15.77 0.77 -15.03
N ASP A 132 15.68 0.45 -13.74
CA ASP A 132 14.85 -0.63 -13.20
C ASP A 132 13.35 -0.32 -13.24
N ALA A 133 12.98 0.92 -13.56
CA ALA A 133 11.62 1.41 -13.60
C ALA A 133 11.07 1.57 -15.04
N ILE A 134 11.71 0.93 -16.04
CA ILE A 134 11.36 1.05 -17.45
C ILE A 134 9.97 0.50 -17.78
N GLY A 135 9.55 -0.59 -17.14
CA GLY A 135 8.19 -1.12 -17.25
C GLY A 135 7.19 -0.28 -16.46
N GLY A 136 7.60 0.10 -15.26
CA GLY A 136 6.83 0.99 -14.40
C GLY A 136 7.33 0.96 -12.96
N VAL A 137 6.63 1.71 -12.12
CA VAL A 137 6.84 1.76 -10.69
C VAL A 137 5.51 1.45 -10.02
N VAL A 138 5.55 0.61 -8.99
CA VAL A 138 4.43 0.37 -8.09
C VAL A 138 4.89 0.76 -6.69
N ASN A 139 4.12 1.62 -6.04
CA ASN A 139 4.37 2.06 -4.66
C ASN A 139 3.23 1.54 -3.77
N ALA A 140 3.55 0.62 -2.88
CA ALA A 140 2.66 0.16 -1.83
C ALA A 140 2.81 1.10 -0.64
N VAL A 141 1.78 1.89 -0.36
CA VAL A 141 1.78 2.83 0.76
C VAL A 141 1.12 2.15 1.95
N THR A 142 1.87 2.00 3.03
CA THR A 142 1.40 1.34 4.24
C THR A 142 0.37 2.19 4.98
N LYS A 143 -0.59 1.53 5.64
CA LYS A 143 -1.64 2.20 6.41
C LYS A 143 -1.04 3.07 7.52
N ASP A 144 -1.60 4.25 7.70
CA ASP A 144 -1.41 5.01 8.94
C ASP A 144 -2.46 4.56 9.95
N PHE A 145 -2.07 4.42 11.22
CA PHE A 145 -3.00 4.03 12.27
C PHE A 145 -4.00 5.17 12.55
N ALA A 146 -5.29 4.86 12.45
CA ALA A 146 -6.37 5.81 12.68
C ALA A 146 -6.73 5.88 14.17
N PHE A 147 -6.30 6.94 14.85
CA PHE A 147 -6.66 7.19 16.25
C PHE A 147 -8.07 7.76 16.37
N LYS A 148 -8.83 7.31 17.37
CA LYS A 148 -10.07 7.97 17.77
C LYS A 148 -9.74 9.35 18.35
N GLU A 149 -10.62 10.31 18.13
CA GLU A 149 -10.45 11.69 18.61
C GLU A 149 -10.16 11.72 20.12
N GLY A 150 -9.17 12.52 20.52
CA GLY A 150 -8.73 12.65 21.91
C GLY A 150 -7.91 11.47 22.46
N ARG A 151 -7.67 10.41 21.67
CA ARG A 151 -6.83 9.27 22.10
C ARG A 151 -5.48 9.28 21.41
N ASN A 152 -4.44 9.00 22.19
CA ASN A 152 -3.07 8.83 21.70
C ASN A 152 -2.67 7.35 21.59
N TRP A 153 -3.62 6.44 21.71
CA TRP A 153 -3.41 5.02 21.48
C TRP A 153 -4.66 4.40 20.89
N GLY A 154 -4.52 3.25 20.24
CA GLY A 154 -5.64 2.46 19.79
C GLY A 154 -5.21 1.04 19.41
N ALA A 155 -6.22 0.19 19.24
CA ALA A 155 -6.09 -1.12 18.66
C ALA A 155 -7.33 -1.44 17.82
N SER A 156 -7.15 -2.23 16.77
CA SER A 156 -8.22 -2.74 15.91
C SER A 156 -8.01 -4.24 15.67
N GLU A 157 -9.13 -4.93 15.47
CA GLU A 157 -9.16 -6.33 15.03
C GLU A 157 -10.06 -6.42 13.81
N THR A 158 -9.56 -7.04 12.74
CA THR A 158 -10.31 -7.32 11.52
C THR A 158 -10.41 -8.82 11.33
N LEU A 159 -11.64 -9.34 11.29
CA LEU A 159 -11.91 -10.75 11.01
C LEU A 159 -12.63 -10.88 9.68
N ARG A 160 -12.22 -11.86 8.87
CA ARG A 160 -12.88 -12.21 7.61
C ARG A 160 -13.04 -13.72 7.51
N TYR A 161 -14.22 -14.14 7.08
CA TYR A 161 -14.49 -15.52 6.69
C TYR A 161 -15.01 -15.57 5.25
N ALA A 162 -14.55 -16.53 4.45
CA ALA A 162 -15.08 -16.79 3.11
C ALA A 162 -15.48 -18.26 2.96
N SER A 163 -16.68 -18.51 2.45
CA SER A 163 -17.27 -19.86 2.42
C SER A 163 -16.84 -20.70 1.22
N ALA A 164 -16.47 -20.08 0.09
CA ALA A 164 -16.10 -20.79 -1.13
C ALA A 164 -14.83 -21.64 -0.92
N GLU A 165 -13.86 -21.10 -0.19
CA GLU A 165 -12.62 -21.78 0.20
C GLU A 165 -12.50 -22.02 1.71
N LYS A 166 -13.58 -21.81 2.48
CA LYS A 166 -13.58 -21.89 3.96
C LYS A 166 -12.36 -21.21 4.61
N SER A 167 -12.01 -20.01 4.16
CA SER A 167 -10.82 -19.30 4.66
C SER A 167 -11.14 -18.40 5.83
N THR A 168 -10.21 -18.28 6.77
CA THR A 168 -10.27 -17.32 7.87
C THR A 168 -9.07 -16.39 7.82
N ILE A 169 -9.31 -15.10 7.98
CA ILE A 169 -8.26 -14.08 8.10
C ILE A 169 -8.52 -13.27 9.36
N SER A 170 -7.47 -13.05 10.14
CA SER A 170 -7.46 -12.19 11.32
C SER A 170 -6.31 -11.22 11.20
N ARG A 171 -6.58 -9.92 11.40
CA ARG A 171 -5.57 -8.89 11.54
C ARG A 171 -5.80 -8.14 12.84
N THR A 172 -4.80 -8.22 13.71
CA THR A 172 -4.70 -7.40 14.91
C THR A 172 -3.70 -6.27 14.66
N GLU A 173 -4.08 -5.05 14.98
CA GLU A 173 -3.19 -3.89 14.86
C GLU A 173 -3.31 -2.97 16.06
N ALA A 174 -2.21 -2.29 16.37
CA ALA A 174 -2.15 -1.33 17.47
C ALA A 174 -1.25 -0.15 17.11
N GLY A 175 -1.54 0.99 17.72
CA GLY A 175 -0.78 2.21 17.53
C GLY A 175 -0.72 3.06 18.77
N ILE A 176 0.37 3.81 18.91
CA ILE A 176 0.59 4.82 19.92
C ILE A 176 1.10 6.12 19.27
N LYS A 177 0.65 7.24 19.78
CA LYS A 177 1.08 8.59 19.45
C LYS A 177 1.82 9.17 20.66
N VAL A 178 3.10 9.47 20.49
CA VAL A 178 3.97 10.04 21.51
C VAL A 178 4.14 11.52 21.23
N GLY A 179 3.51 12.35 22.08
CA GLY A 179 3.46 13.79 21.87
C GLY A 179 2.65 14.18 20.63
N SER A 180 3.03 15.27 19.96
CA SER A 180 2.38 15.74 18.73
C SER A 180 3.02 15.23 17.44
N ALA A 181 4.23 14.67 17.51
CA ALA A 181 5.08 14.46 16.33
C ALA A 181 5.34 12.98 15.98
N LEU A 182 5.36 12.07 16.96
CA LEU A 182 5.72 10.67 16.73
C LEU A 182 4.50 9.75 16.82
N THR A 183 4.33 8.91 15.80
CA THR A 183 3.39 7.79 15.80
C THR A 183 4.17 6.50 15.58
N ILE A 184 3.91 5.48 16.41
CA ILE A 184 4.40 4.12 16.21
C ILE A 184 3.19 3.22 16.12
N SER A 185 3.12 2.40 15.08
CA SER A 185 2.05 1.43 14.89
C SER A 185 2.59 0.13 14.31
N GLY A 186 1.81 -0.93 14.42
CA GLY A 186 2.12 -2.20 13.79
C GLY A 186 0.94 -3.13 13.84
N GLY A 187 1.07 -4.23 13.11
CA GLY A 187 0.05 -5.24 13.03
C GLY A 187 0.62 -6.63 12.80
N PHE A 188 -0.22 -7.61 13.09
CA PHE A 188 -0.01 -9.01 12.80
C PHE A 188 -1.23 -9.52 12.03
N THR A 189 -0.98 -10.28 10.96
CA THR A 189 -2.05 -10.86 10.15
C THR A 189 -1.84 -12.36 9.99
N TYR A 190 -2.85 -13.13 10.41
CA TYR A 190 -2.96 -14.57 10.20
C TYR A 190 -3.95 -14.84 9.07
N LYS A 191 -3.57 -15.64 8.09
CA LYS A 191 -4.44 -16.08 7.00
C LYS A 191 -4.37 -17.61 6.91
N ASP A 192 -5.54 -18.24 6.89
CA ASP A 192 -5.70 -19.66 6.66
C ASP A 192 -6.70 -19.85 5.51
N TYR A 193 -6.20 -20.38 4.39
CA TYR A 193 -6.98 -20.70 3.21
C TYR A 193 -7.06 -22.22 3.04
N ASN A 194 -8.27 -22.77 2.94
CA ASN A 194 -8.45 -24.14 2.46
C ASN A 194 -8.53 -24.18 0.93
N ASP A 195 -8.64 -25.39 0.38
CA ASP A 195 -8.78 -25.60 -1.06
C ASP A 195 -10.07 -24.96 -1.61
N LEU A 196 -9.94 -24.30 -2.76
CA LEU A 196 -11.01 -23.60 -3.44
C LEU A 196 -12.06 -24.59 -3.98
N LYS A 197 -13.34 -24.30 -3.78
CA LYS A 197 -14.45 -25.04 -4.41
C LYS A 197 -14.94 -24.29 -5.63
N GLY A 198 -14.66 -24.83 -6.82
CA GLY A 198 -14.99 -24.21 -8.11
C GLY A 198 -16.41 -24.48 -8.62
N GLY A 199 -17.30 -25.02 -7.79
CA GLY A 199 -18.67 -25.43 -8.17
C GLY A 199 -18.78 -26.92 -8.50
N SER A 200 -19.97 -27.36 -8.93
CA SER A 200 -20.29 -28.77 -9.19
C SER A 200 -19.40 -29.38 -10.27
N ASP A 201 -19.10 -28.61 -11.31
CA ASP A 201 -18.45 -29.12 -12.52
C ASP A 201 -16.91 -29.13 -12.40
N THR A 202 -16.38 -28.19 -11.60
CA THR A 202 -14.93 -28.05 -11.37
C THR A 202 -14.47 -28.82 -10.13
N GLY A 203 -15.36 -29.03 -9.16
CA GLY A 203 -15.04 -29.67 -7.89
C GLY A 203 -14.09 -28.86 -7.01
N THR A 204 -13.41 -29.57 -6.10
CA THR A 204 -12.37 -28.98 -5.24
C THR A 204 -11.06 -28.90 -6.00
N GLN A 205 -10.40 -27.74 -5.94
CA GLN A 205 -9.07 -27.54 -6.52
C GLN A 205 -8.00 -27.84 -5.46
N GLU A 206 -7.46 -29.06 -5.50
CA GLU A 206 -6.44 -29.50 -4.55
C GLU A 206 -5.18 -28.63 -4.60
N LYS A 207 -4.52 -28.49 -3.44
CA LYS A 207 -3.25 -27.75 -3.28
C LYS A 207 -3.38 -26.25 -3.58
N THR A 208 -4.57 -25.70 -3.43
CA THR A 208 -4.81 -24.25 -3.49
C THR A 208 -4.89 -23.62 -2.12
N GLY A 209 -5.02 -24.42 -1.06
CA GLY A 209 -4.92 -23.99 0.34
C GLY A 209 -3.49 -23.71 0.79
N TYR A 210 -3.36 -22.79 1.75
CA TYR A 210 -2.11 -22.41 2.40
C TYR A 210 -2.37 -21.55 3.64
N GLU A 211 -1.39 -21.49 4.53
CA GLU A 211 -1.36 -20.57 5.67
C GLU A 211 -0.31 -19.47 5.44
N GLU A 212 -0.57 -18.29 5.99
CA GLU A 212 0.34 -17.14 5.87
C GLU A 212 0.35 -16.34 7.18
N LEU A 213 1.57 -15.99 7.62
CA LEU A 213 1.83 -15.15 8.79
C LEU A 213 2.55 -13.88 8.34
N ASN A 214 1.99 -12.73 8.71
CA ASN A 214 2.57 -11.44 8.39
C ASN A 214 2.70 -10.56 9.63
N GLY A 215 3.72 -9.73 9.64
CA GLY A 215 3.92 -8.70 10.65
C GLY A 215 4.48 -7.42 10.04
N ASP A 216 3.99 -6.28 10.52
CA ASP A 216 4.44 -4.96 10.10
C ASP A 216 4.61 -4.01 11.30
N ILE A 217 5.57 -3.11 11.19
CA ILE A 217 5.81 -2.03 12.16
C ILE A 217 6.16 -0.77 11.37
N LYS A 218 5.56 0.36 11.76
CA LYS A 218 5.77 1.68 11.18
C LYS A 218 6.03 2.70 12.28
N ALA A 219 7.06 3.52 12.09
CA ALA A 219 7.32 4.70 12.90
C ALA A 219 7.28 5.94 11.99
N LYS A 220 6.41 6.89 12.33
CA LYS A 220 6.21 8.13 11.57
C LYS A 220 6.50 9.32 12.47
N TYR A 221 7.46 10.15 12.05
CA TYR A 221 7.83 11.38 12.76
C TYR A 221 7.54 12.60 11.90
N VAL A 222 6.78 13.56 12.43
CA VAL A 222 6.43 14.81 11.77
C VAL A 222 7.34 15.93 12.28
N PHE A 223 8.16 16.48 11.39
CA PHE A 223 8.97 17.66 11.70
C PHE A 223 8.10 18.92 11.67
N LEU A 224 7.95 19.56 12.84
CA LEU A 224 7.37 20.90 12.93
C LEU A 224 8.45 21.93 12.60
N ILE A 225 8.54 22.35 11.34
CA ILE A 225 9.39 23.48 10.94
C ILE A 225 8.68 24.77 11.38
N LYS A 226 9.17 25.39 12.46
CA LYS A 226 8.54 26.58 13.06
C LYS A 226 8.77 27.91 12.31
N ASN A 227 9.55 27.97 11.23
CA ASN A 227 9.85 29.23 10.53
C ASN A 227 10.05 29.04 9.02
N PHE A 228 8.97 28.92 8.25
CA PHE A 228 9.01 29.03 6.77
C PHE A 228 8.44 30.39 6.30
N GLN A 229 8.71 31.47 7.05
CA GLN A 229 8.53 32.84 6.61
C GLN A 229 9.89 33.53 6.50
N ARG A 230 10.58 33.30 5.39
CA ARG A 230 11.56 34.19 4.74
C ARG A 230 12.06 33.44 3.51
N PHE A 231 12.14 34.14 2.38
CA PHE A 231 12.43 33.65 1.02
C PHE A 231 11.22 33.16 0.22
N ILE A 232 10.28 34.06 -0.06
CA ILE A 232 9.96 34.52 -1.43
C ILE A 232 9.79 36.04 -1.34
#